data_AF-A0A235I200-F1
#
_entry.id   AF-A0A235I200-F1
#
_cell.length_a   1.000
_cell.length_b   1.000
_cell.length_c   1.000
_cell.angle_alpha   90.00
_cell.angle_beta   90.00
_cell.angle_gamma   90.00
#
_symmetry.space_group_name_H-M   'P 1'
#
loop_
_entity.id
_entity.type
_entity.pdbx_description
1 polymer ?
#
loop_
_entity_poly.entity_id
_entity_poly.type
_entity_poly.pdbx_seq_one_letter_code
_entity_poly.pdbx_strand_id
1 'polypeptide(L)'
;MLANKVTKDTLDNILALQIIVAWAGEGVCDPKRLDWWRTDLIDENGGGDLFGRLFPKTHQWASLQAVRQAAIQQDRRKRLDMAKPDAVRTLFFWGFTVDEQLTERLAFHKQSGVKPVDVLPLSLDIYQPFSAADFEEAISIPQQKVDFKVVPSGREIFGEMLKALDECARKLAFALLPIVESYPMPFYRLEER
;
A
#
# COMPACT_ATOMS: atom_id res chain seq x y z
N MET A 1 24.93 -12.63 8.49
CA MET A 1 24.01 -13.14 7.47
C MET A 1 23.75 -12.00 6.51
N LEU A 2 24.07 -12.15 5.22
CA LEU A 2 23.63 -11.18 4.22
C LEU A 2 22.11 -11.23 4.18
N ALA A 3 21.45 -10.15 4.59
CA ALA A 3 20.02 -10.01 4.42
C ALA A 3 19.66 -10.34 2.97
N ASN A 4 18.69 -11.22 2.75
CA ASN A 4 18.30 -11.65 1.41
C ASN A 4 17.80 -10.39 0.66
N LYS A 5 18.60 -9.88 -0.27
CA LYS A 5 18.36 -8.60 -0.93
C LYS A 5 17.24 -8.76 -1.95
N VAL A 6 16.16 -8.00 -1.77
CA VAL A 6 15.04 -7.96 -2.70
C VAL A 6 15.47 -7.15 -3.93
N THR A 7 15.05 -7.56 -5.12
CA THR A 7 15.37 -6.83 -6.35
C THR A 7 14.67 -5.47 -6.36
N LYS A 8 15.26 -4.48 -7.05
CA LYS A 8 14.67 -3.14 -7.17
C LYS A 8 13.28 -3.19 -7.81
N ASP A 9 13.12 -3.99 -8.85
CA ASP A 9 11.85 -4.15 -9.56
C ASP A 9 10.76 -4.75 -8.66
N THR A 10 11.10 -5.75 -7.83
CA THR A 10 10.16 -6.28 -6.84
C THR A 10 9.76 -5.22 -5.81
N LEU A 11 10.72 -4.42 -5.32
CA LEU A 11 10.42 -3.32 -4.39
C LEU A 11 9.54 -2.25 -5.04
N ASP A 12 9.77 -1.90 -6.31
CA ASP A 12 8.99 -0.91 -7.05
C ASP A 12 7.56 -1.39 -7.30
N ASN A 13 7.38 -2.68 -7.61
CA ASN A 13 6.06 -3.30 -7.72
C ASN A 13 5.28 -3.26 -6.40
N ILE A 14 5.94 -3.57 -5.27
CA ILE A 14 5.31 -3.49 -3.95
C ILE A 14 4.98 -2.04 -3.59
N LEU A 15 5.89 -1.10 -3.84
CA LEU A 15 5.68 0.32 -3.60
C LEU A 15 4.52 0.88 -4.43
N ALA A 16 4.41 0.48 -5.71
CA ALA A 16 3.30 0.89 -6.56
C ALA A 16 1.95 0.47 -5.97
N LEU A 17 1.81 -0.80 -5.55
CA LEU A 17 0.60 -1.28 -4.89
C LEU A 17 0.34 -0.56 -3.56
N GLN A 18 1.37 -0.39 -2.73
CA GLN A 18 1.24 0.37 -1.47
C GLN A 18 0.75 1.79 -1.73
N ILE A 19 1.26 2.47 -2.76
CA ILE A 19 0.89 3.84 -3.11
C ILE A 19 -0.53 3.91 -3.67
N ILE A 20 -0.91 3.03 -4.61
CA ILE A 20 -2.27 3.01 -5.17
C ILE A 20 -3.30 2.78 -4.08
N VAL A 21 -3.06 1.78 -3.22
CA VAL A 21 -3.96 1.49 -2.09
C VAL A 21 -3.96 2.64 -1.09
N ALA A 22 -2.80 3.19 -0.74
CA ALA A 22 -2.68 4.32 0.19
C ALA A 22 -3.30 5.62 -0.35
N TRP A 23 -3.30 5.85 -1.65
CA TRP A 23 -4.01 6.96 -2.26
C TRP A 23 -5.53 6.72 -2.23
N ALA A 24 -5.99 5.52 -2.63
CA ALA A 24 -7.41 5.20 -2.75
C ALA A 24 -8.17 5.23 -1.42
N GLY A 25 -7.50 4.92 -0.30
CA GLY A 25 -8.14 4.94 1.02
C GLY A 25 -8.23 6.29 1.71
N GLU A 26 -7.79 7.41 1.11
CA GLU A 26 -8.03 8.74 1.68
C GLU A 26 -9.53 9.05 1.76
N GLY A 27 -9.92 9.82 2.77
CA GLY A 27 -11.34 10.03 3.10
C GLY A 27 -11.76 11.47 3.32
N VAL A 28 -10.81 12.39 3.48
CA VAL A 28 -11.07 13.82 3.77
C VAL A 28 -10.98 14.69 2.51
N CYS A 29 -10.69 14.09 1.35
CA CYS A 29 -10.62 14.75 0.05
C CYS A 29 -12.00 14.93 -0.61
N ASP A 30 -12.07 15.83 -1.61
CA ASP A 30 -13.27 16.07 -2.42
C ASP A 30 -12.94 15.92 -3.92
N PRO A 31 -13.41 14.87 -4.61
CA PRO A 31 -14.38 13.87 -4.17
C PRO A 31 -13.79 12.85 -3.17
N LYS A 32 -14.66 12.37 -2.28
CA LYS A 32 -14.34 11.32 -1.31
C LYS A 32 -13.93 10.02 -2.02
N ARG A 33 -12.83 9.40 -1.58
CA ARG A 33 -12.41 8.06 -2.04
C ARG A 33 -12.96 6.97 -1.10
N LEU A 34 -12.16 5.97 -0.71
CA LEU A 34 -12.64 4.84 0.10
C LEU A 34 -12.77 5.14 1.60
N ASP A 35 -12.20 6.24 2.10
CA ASP A 35 -12.31 6.67 3.52
C ASP A 35 -11.85 5.62 4.54
N TRP A 36 -10.77 4.93 4.20
CA TRP A 36 -10.09 3.99 5.09
C TRP A 36 -9.15 4.70 6.07
N TRP A 37 -8.63 5.87 5.71
CA TRP A 37 -7.91 6.76 6.61
C TRP A 37 -8.37 8.20 6.44
N ARG A 38 -8.45 8.91 7.57
CA ARG A 38 -8.91 10.30 7.64
C ARG A 38 -7.78 11.28 7.31
N THR A 39 -7.26 11.18 6.11
CA THR A 39 -6.27 12.12 5.58
C THR A 39 -6.70 12.66 4.24
N ASP A 40 -6.05 13.77 3.87
CA ASP A 40 -6.12 14.38 2.56
C ASP A 40 -4.76 15.01 2.23
N LEU A 41 -3.78 14.19 1.86
CA LEU A 41 -2.37 14.56 1.73
C LEU A 41 -1.94 14.75 0.28
N ILE A 42 -2.77 14.29 -0.66
CA ILE A 42 -2.50 14.35 -2.11
C ILE A 42 -3.38 15.40 -2.80
N ASP A 43 -4.60 15.66 -2.34
CA ASP A 43 -5.48 16.69 -2.94
C ASP A 43 -4.80 18.06 -2.90
N GLU A 44 -4.84 18.75 -4.03
CA GLU A 44 -4.25 20.08 -4.19
C GLU A 44 -4.88 21.10 -3.24
N ASN A 45 -6.19 21.02 -3.02
CA ASN A 45 -6.91 21.90 -2.10
C ASN A 45 -6.74 21.48 -0.63
N GLY A 46 -6.17 20.30 -0.39
CA GLY A 46 -5.83 19.78 0.91
C GLY A 46 -4.33 19.86 1.21
N GLY A 47 -3.74 18.73 1.60
CA GLY A 47 -2.32 18.65 1.96
C GLY A 47 -1.37 18.86 0.78
N GLY A 48 -1.83 18.68 -0.46
CA GLY A 48 -1.02 18.83 -1.67
C GLY A 48 -0.39 20.21 -1.82
N ASP A 49 -1.16 21.30 -1.64
CA ASP A 49 -0.64 22.67 -1.66
C ASP A 49 0.41 22.90 -0.56
N LEU A 50 0.16 22.42 0.66
CA LEU A 50 1.12 22.54 1.76
C LEU A 50 2.44 21.83 1.43
N PHE A 51 2.40 20.60 0.91
CA PHE A 51 3.61 19.89 0.49
C PHE A 51 4.29 20.59 -0.68
N GLY A 52 3.54 21.18 -1.62
CA GLY A 52 4.06 21.99 -2.72
C GLY A 52 4.90 23.16 -2.23
N ARG A 53 4.46 23.84 -1.17
CA ARG A 53 5.17 24.96 -0.55
C ARG A 53 6.40 24.52 0.24
N LEU A 54 6.28 23.43 1.01
CA LEU A 54 7.37 22.93 1.87
C LEU A 54 8.47 22.22 1.08
N PHE A 55 8.12 21.49 0.02
CA PHE A 55 9.02 20.62 -0.73
C PHE A 55 8.84 20.82 -2.25
N PRO A 56 9.08 22.02 -2.80
CA PRO A 56 8.72 22.36 -4.19
C PRO A 56 9.22 21.36 -5.23
N LYS A 57 10.42 20.79 -5.02
CA LYS A 57 11.02 19.81 -5.94
C LYS A 57 10.60 18.35 -5.72
N THR A 58 10.09 18.01 -4.54
CA THR A 58 9.82 16.61 -4.15
C THR A 58 8.43 16.41 -3.54
N HIS A 59 7.54 17.39 -3.66
CA HIS A 59 6.23 17.39 -3.01
C HIS A 59 5.39 16.17 -3.42
N GLN A 60 5.40 15.76 -4.68
CA GLN A 60 4.71 14.55 -5.14
C GLN A 60 5.16 13.32 -4.34
N TRP A 61 6.47 13.13 -4.19
CA TRP A 61 7.01 12.05 -3.36
C TRP A 61 6.74 12.24 -1.88
N ALA A 62 6.77 13.47 -1.37
CA ALA A 62 6.50 13.76 0.04
C ALA A 62 5.04 13.45 0.41
N SER A 63 4.08 13.85 -0.44
CA SER A 63 2.66 13.51 -0.30
C SER A 63 2.44 12.01 -0.37
N LEU A 64 3.03 11.30 -1.35
CA LEU A 64 2.90 9.85 -1.46
C LEU A 64 3.52 9.10 -0.28
N GLN A 65 4.67 9.59 0.20
CA GLN A 65 5.30 9.06 1.40
C GLN A 65 4.38 9.25 2.61
N ALA A 66 3.78 10.43 2.76
CA ALA A 66 2.89 10.75 3.88
C ALA A 66 1.62 9.89 3.85
N VAL A 67 0.99 9.73 2.68
CA VAL A 67 -0.21 8.89 2.57
C VAL A 67 0.11 7.41 2.82
N ARG A 68 1.26 6.93 2.35
CA ARG A 68 1.75 5.57 2.67
C ARG A 68 1.95 5.39 4.17
N GLN A 69 2.46 6.40 4.88
CA GLN A 69 2.59 6.34 6.34
C GLN A 69 1.22 6.30 7.03
N ALA A 70 0.22 7.02 6.53
CA ALA A 70 -1.14 6.94 7.07
C ALA A 70 -1.71 5.52 6.95
N ALA A 71 -1.52 4.88 5.79
CA ALA A 71 -1.93 3.50 5.57
C ALA A 71 -1.17 2.51 6.49
N ILE A 72 0.16 2.65 6.63
CA ILE A 72 0.97 1.84 7.57
C ILE A 72 0.47 2.01 9.01
N GLN A 73 0.14 3.23 9.43
CA GLN A 73 -0.34 3.50 10.77
C GLN A 73 -1.72 2.88 11.02
N GLN A 74 -2.60 2.91 10.02
CA GLN A 74 -3.93 2.28 10.10
C GLN A 74 -3.82 0.75 10.12
N ASP A 75 -2.99 0.16 9.26
CA ASP A 75 -2.68 -1.27 9.25
C ASP A 75 -2.11 -1.71 10.60
N ARG A 76 -1.10 -0.99 11.12
CA ARG A 76 -0.50 -1.28 12.43
C ARG A 76 -1.54 -1.28 13.55
N ARG A 77 -2.48 -0.33 13.55
CA ARG A 77 -3.55 -0.29 14.57
C ARG A 77 -4.40 -1.56 14.52
N LYS A 78 -4.88 -1.95 13.34
CA LYS A 78 -5.67 -3.19 13.19
C LYS A 78 -4.88 -4.44 13.56
N ARG A 79 -3.58 -4.50 13.21
CA ARG A 79 -2.73 -5.64 13.58
C ARG A 79 -2.53 -5.75 15.10
N LEU A 80 -2.43 -4.63 15.82
CA LEU A 80 -2.25 -4.65 17.28
C LEU A 80 -3.47 -5.23 18.03
N ASP A 81 -4.64 -5.30 17.38
CA ASP A 81 -5.82 -5.98 17.92
C ASP A 81 -5.72 -7.52 17.80
N MET A 82 -4.70 -8.05 17.10
CA MET A 82 -4.46 -9.48 16.94
C MET A 82 -3.64 -10.06 18.10
N ALA A 83 -3.85 -11.34 18.39
CA ALA A 83 -3.09 -12.05 19.42
C ALA A 83 -1.58 -12.15 19.12
N LYS A 84 -1.19 -12.22 17.83
CA LYS A 84 0.21 -12.33 17.38
C LYS A 84 0.47 -11.33 16.24
N PRO A 85 0.63 -10.02 16.54
CA PRO A 85 0.69 -8.94 15.53
C PRO A 85 1.91 -9.04 14.58
N ASP A 86 2.98 -9.72 15.01
CA ASP A 86 4.21 -9.90 14.23
C ASP A 86 4.23 -11.21 13.41
N ALA A 87 3.29 -12.12 13.69
CA ALA A 87 3.15 -13.41 13.00
C ALA A 87 2.26 -13.32 11.75
N VAL A 88 2.12 -12.12 11.18
CA VAL A 88 1.35 -11.88 9.96
C VAL A 88 2.11 -11.02 8.97
N ARG A 89 1.72 -11.07 7.69
CA ARG A 89 2.24 -10.19 6.65
C ARG A 89 1.08 -9.53 5.91
N THR A 90 1.11 -8.21 5.83
CA THR A 90 0.11 -7.39 5.14
C THR A 90 0.77 -6.60 4.03
N LEU A 91 -0.02 -5.93 3.19
CA LEU A 91 0.53 -5.04 2.18
C LEU A 91 1.42 -3.94 2.79
N PHE A 92 1.17 -3.53 4.03
CA PHE A 92 1.88 -2.46 4.74
C PHE A 92 2.78 -2.95 5.88
N PHE A 93 2.98 -4.26 6.01
CA PHE A 93 3.86 -4.87 7.01
C PHE A 93 4.48 -6.18 6.49
N TRP A 94 5.73 -6.09 6.00
CA TRP A 94 6.47 -7.23 5.46
C TRP A 94 7.50 -7.81 6.44
N GLY A 95 7.70 -7.12 7.57
CA GLY A 95 8.74 -7.42 8.53
C GLY A 95 10.01 -6.60 8.24
N PHE A 96 10.82 -6.44 9.27
CA PHE A 96 11.94 -5.48 9.32
C PHE A 96 12.78 -5.43 8.04
N THR A 97 13.30 -6.58 7.58
CA THR A 97 14.22 -6.63 6.43
C THR A 97 13.64 -6.10 5.12
N VAL A 98 12.36 -6.37 4.84
CA VAL A 98 11.71 -5.92 3.60
C VAL A 98 11.21 -4.50 3.75
N ASP A 99 10.67 -4.14 4.92
CA ASP A 99 10.17 -2.79 5.20
C ASP A 99 11.31 -1.74 5.18
N GLU A 100 12.51 -2.10 5.65
CA GLU A 100 13.72 -1.28 5.55
C GLU A 100 14.09 -1.04 4.09
N GLN A 101 14.16 -2.09 3.27
CA GLN A 101 14.48 -2.00 1.84
C GLN A 101 13.44 -1.18 1.05
N LEU A 102 12.15 -1.30 1.39
CA LEU A 102 11.09 -0.47 0.79
C LEU A 102 11.26 1.01 1.17
N THR A 103 11.64 1.28 2.41
CA THR A 103 11.89 2.65 2.90
C THR A 103 13.09 3.27 2.19
N GLU A 104 14.20 2.53 2.08
CA GLU A 104 15.37 2.96 1.33
C GLU A 104 15.05 3.19 -0.15
N ARG A 105 14.27 2.28 -0.78
CA ARG A 105 13.89 2.40 -2.18
C ARG A 105 13.04 3.64 -2.45
N LEU A 106 12.09 3.94 -1.58
CA LEU A 106 11.28 5.16 -1.67
C LEU A 106 12.13 6.42 -1.48
N ALA A 107 13.07 6.42 -0.53
CA ALA A 107 13.98 7.54 -0.31
C ALA A 107 14.88 7.80 -1.53
N PHE A 108 15.39 6.73 -2.16
CA PHE A 108 16.14 6.81 -3.41
C PHE A 108 15.34 7.50 -4.52
N HIS A 109 14.09 7.05 -4.75
CA HIS A 109 13.24 7.64 -5.79
C HIS A 109 12.92 9.11 -5.53
N LYS A 110 12.60 9.45 -4.28
CA LYS A 110 12.37 10.84 -3.86
C LYS A 110 13.55 11.76 -4.14
N GLN A 111 14.77 11.27 -3.95
CA GLN A 111 16.01 12.04 -4.17
C GLN A 111 16.42 12.09 -5.65
N SER A 112 15.91 11.19 -6.50
CA SER A 112 16.25 11.14 -7.93
C SER A 112 15.79 12.36 -8.73
N GLY A 113 14.78 13.08 -8.23
CA GLY A 113 14.16 14.22 -8.94
C GLY A 113 13.21 13.82 -10.07
N VAL A 114 13.05 12.51 -10.33
CA VAL A 114 12.10 11.97 -11.31
C VAL A 114 10.71 11.83 -10.67
N LYS A 115 9.63 12.01 -11.44
CA LYS A 115 8.27 11.92 -10.90
C LYS A 115 7.87 10.47 -10.60
N PRO A 116 6.92 10.24 -9.66
CA PRO A 116 6.46 8.90 -9.33
C PRO A 116 5.97 8.07 -10.52
N VAL A 117 5.17 8.67 -11.40
CA VAL A 117 4.60 8.01 -12.59
C VAL A 117 5.62 7.56 -13.62
N ASP A 118 6.83 8.14 -13.59
CA ASP A 118 7.89 7.81 -14.53
C ASP A 118 8.78 6.65 -14.02
N VAL A 119 8.67 6.27 -12.74
CA VAL A 119 9.56 5.26 -12.12
C VAL A 119 8.83 4.11 -11.45
N LEU A 120 7.61 4.31 -10.96
CA LEU A 120 6.80 3.24 -10.37
C LEU A 120 5.85 2.67 -11.42
N PRO A 121 5.66 1.34 -11.45
CA PRO A 121 4.69 0.69 -12.33
C PRO A 121 3.26 0.89 -11.80
N LEU A 122 2.78 2.14 -11.76
CA LEU A 122 1.44 2.47 -11.31
C LEU A 122 0.42 2.01 -12.35
N SER A 123 -0.47 1.09 -11.98
CA SER A 123 -1.59 0.63 -12.83
C SER A 123 -2.78 1.60 -12.84
N LEU A 124 -2.71 2.69 -12.07
CA LEU A 124 -3.75 3.69 -11.94
C LEU A 124 -3.13 5.10 -11.93
N ASP A 125 -3.74 6.04 -12.64
CA ASP A 125 -3.33 7.45 -12.60
C ASP A 125 -3.88 8.13 -11.33
N ILE A 126 -3.02 8.25 -10.33
CA ILE A 126 -3.31 8.87 -9.03
C ILE A 126 -3.51 10.39 -9.08
N TYR A 127 -3.35 11.02 -10.25
CA TYR A 127 -3.63 12.43 -10.48
C TYR A 127 -5.02 12.68 -11.08
N GLN A 128 -5.76 11.63 -11.45
CA GLN A 128 -7.15 11.74 -11.90
C GLN A 128 -8.14 11.65 -10.73
N PRO A 129 -9.38 12.12 -10.92
CA PRO A 129 -10.46 11.86 -9.99
C PRO A 129 -10.61 10.36 -9.70
N PHE A 130 -10.93 10.02 -8.46
CA PHE A 130 -11.07 8.63 -8.05
C PHE A 130 -12.27 7.94 -8.71
N SER A 131 -12.02 6.77 -9.28
CA SER A 131 -13.03 5.82 -9.76
C SER A 131 -12.86 4.51 -9.01
N ALA A 132 -13.93 4.04 -8.35
CA ALA A 132 -13.90 2.75 -7.67
C ALA A 132 -13.67 1.60 -8.67
N ALA A 133 -14.27 1.67 -9.86
CA ALA A 133 -14.11 0.66 -10.90
C ALA A 133 -12.65 0.56 -11.38
N ASP A 134 -12.01 1.70 -11.64
CA ASP A 134 -10.61 1.75 -12.10
C ASP A 134 -9.66 1.26 -11.01
N PHE A 135 -9.96 1.58 -9.74
CA PHE A 135 -9.22 1.05 -8.61
C PHE A 135 -9.37 -0.48 -8.50
N GLU A 136 -10.59 -1.01 -8.61
CA GLU A 136 -10.85 -2.45 -8.60
C GLU A 136 -10.09 -3.17 -9.72
N GLU A 137 -10.09 -2.61 -10.93
CA GLU A 137 -9.32 -3.12 -12.07
C GLU A 137 -7.81 -3.08 -11.78
N ALA A 138 -7.30 -1.97 -11.25
CA ALA A 138 -5.89 -1.75 -10.97
C ALA A 138 -5.29 -2.72 -9.94
N ILE A 139 -6.10 -3.22 -8.99
CA ILE A 139 -5.67 -4.21 -7.98
C ILE A 139 -6.14 -5.64 -8.30
N SER A 140 -6.86 -5.82 -9.40
CA SER A 140 -7.33 -7.13 -9.85
C SER A 140 -6.20 -7.96 -10.47
N ILE A 141 -6.32 -9.29 -10.40
CA ILE A 141 -5.43 -10.22 -11.08
C ILE A 141 -6.26 -10.92 -12.16
N PRO A 142 -5.96 -10.71 -13.46
CA PRO A 142 -6.71 -11.29 -14.55
C PRO A 142 -6.85 -12.82 -14.40
N GLN A 143 -8.09 -13.29 -14.51
CA GLN A 143 -8.45 -14.72 -14.46
C GLN A 143 -8.00 -15.47 -13.20
N GLN A 144 -7.68 -14.77 -12.11
CA GLN A 144 -7.36 -15.40 -10.82
C GLN A 144 -8.36 -14.98 -9.75
N LYS A 145 -8.57 -15.87 -8.78
CA LYS A 145 -9.26 -15.57 -7.53
C LYS A 145 -8.28 -15.73 -6.38
N VAL A 146 -8.37 -14.84 -5.39
CA VAL A 146 -7.66 -14.99 -4.13
C VAL A 146 -8.67 -15.41 -3.09
N ASP A 147 -8.57 -16.65 -2.64
CA ASP A 147 -9.43 -17.16 -1.58
C ASP A 147 -8.93 -16.65 -0.22
N PHE A 148 -9.86 -16.16 0.59
CA PHE A 148 -9.57 -15.70 1.95
C PHE A 148 -10.70 -16.06 2.91
N LYS A 149 -10.39 -16.12 4.20
CA LYS A 149 -11.34 -16.24 5.29
C LYS A 149 -11.53 -14.88 5.96
N VAL A 150 -12.77 -14.43 6.08
CA VAL A 150 -13.10 -13.26 6.90
C VAL A 150 -13.02 -13.67 8.38
N VAL A 151 -12.21 -12.95 9.15
CA VAL A 151 -12.02 -13.12 10.59
C VAL A 151 -12.20 -11.76 11.27
N PRO A 152 -12.41 -11.69 12.60
CA PRO A 152 -12.58 -10.41 13.29
C PRO A 152 -11.45 -9.41 13.03
N SER A 153 -10.22 -9.91 12.86
CA SER A 153 -9.03 -9.08 12.62
C SER A 153 -8.82 -8.63 11.16
N GLY A 154 -9.59 -9.16 10.19
CA GLY A 154 -9.41 -8.83 8.77
C GLY A 154 -9.68 -9.98 7.82
N ARG A 155 -8.96 -10.04 6.70
CA ARG A 155 -9.06 -11.11 5.69
C ARG A 155 -7.81 -11.97 5.69
N GLU A 156 -7.91 -13.20 6.17
CA GLU A 156 -6.81 -14.15 6.17
C GLU A 156 -6.74 -14.86 4.81
N ILE A 157 -5.67 -14.64 4.05
CA ILE A 157 -5.46 -15.31 2.75
C ILE A 157 -5.17 -16.79 3.01
N PHE A 158 -5.78 -17.69 2.24
CA PHE A 158 -5.51 -19.12 2.36
C PHE A 158 -4.15 -19.50 1.76
N GLY A 159 -3.52 -20.50 2.39
CA GLY A 159 -2.25 -21.06 1.96
C GLY A 159 -1.04 -20.35 2.54
N GLU A 160 0.13 -20.92 2.28
CA GLU A 160 1.40 -20.35 2.72
C GLU A 160 1.79 -19.12 1.90
N MET A 161 2.50 -18.21 2.57
CA MET A 161 3.13 -17.08 1.90
C MET A 161 4.21 -17.57 0.93
N LEU A 162 4.08 -17.21 -0.34
CA LEU A 162 5.06 -17.54 -1.37
C LEU A 162 6.38 -16.81 -1.12
N LYS A 163 7.48 -17.36 -1.65
CA LYS A 163 8.78 -16.67 -1.62
C LYS A 163 8.83 -15.46 -2.55
N ALA A 164 7.99 -15.43 -3.60
CA ALA A 164 7.87 -14.30 -4.52
C ALA A 164 7.04 -13.18 -3.87
N LEU A 165 7.72 -12.13 -3.40
CA LEU A 165 7.09 -11.06 -2.62
C LEU A 165 6.13 -10.20 -3.45
N ASP A 166 6.43 -9.97 -4.73
CA ASP A 166 5.56 -9.23 -5.64
C ASP A 166 4.24 -9.97 -5.91
N GLU A 167 4.28 -11.29 -6.05
CA GLU A 167 3.06 -12.10 -6.14
C GLU A 167 2.25 -12.05 -4.84
N CYS A 168 2.91 -12.11 -3.69
CA CYS A 168 2.24 -11.94 -2.39
C CYS A 168 1.58 -10.56 -2.30
N ALA A 169 2.25 -9.50 -2.76
CA ALA A 169 1.74 -8.14 -2.70
C ALA A 169 0.51 -7.97 -3.59
N ARG A 170 0.54 -8.54 -4.80
CA ARG A 170 -0.62 -8.58 -5.71
C ARG A 170 -1.81 -9.30 -5.07
N LYS A 171 -1.59 -10.44 -4.42
CA LYS A 171 -2.66 -11.18 -3.72
C LYS A 171 -3.22 -10.42 -2.53
N LEU A 172 -2.37 -9.75 -1.74
CA LEU A 172 -2.79 -8.89 -0.62
C LEU A 172 -3.62 -7.69 -1.10
N ALA A 173 -3.22 -7.06 -2.20
CA ALA A 173 -3.99 -5.99 -2.82
C ALA A 173 -5.34 -6.50 -3.35
N PHE A 174 -5.34 -7.60 -4.11
CA PHE A 174 -6.57 -8.21 -4.63
C PHE A 174 -7.56 -8.57 -3.50
N ALA A 175 -7.07 -9.10 -2.38
CA ALA A 175 -7.89 -9.49 -1.24
C ALA A 175 -8.56 -8.28 -0.52
N LEU A 176 -8.29 -7.04 -0.94
CA LEU A 176 -9.11 -5.87 -0.57
C LEU A 176 -10.51 -5.92 -1.22
N LEU A 177 -10.70 -6.73 -2.26
CA LEU A 177 -11.98 -6.96 -2.93
C LEU A 177 -12.80 -8.07 -2.24
N PRO A 178 -14.14 -7.92 -2.15
CA PRO A 178 -14.91 -6.74 -2.52
C PRO A 178 -14.63 -5.55 -1.59
N ILE A 179 -14.74 -4.33 -2.11
CA ILE A 179 -14.55 -3.09 -1.34
C ILE A 179 -15.59 -3.03 -0.21
N VAL A 180 -15.13 -2.64 0.98
CA VAL A 180 -15.96 -2.49 2.18
C VAL A 180 -15.67 -1.15 2.86
N GLU A 181 -16.60 -0.67 3.68
CA GLU A 181 -16.54 0.65 4.32
C GLU A 181 -15.31 0.86 5.21
N SER A 182 -14.78 -0.21 5.82
CA SER A 182 -13.58 -0.14 6.66
C SER A 182 -12.45 -0.97 6.09
N TYR A 183 -11.21 -0.46 6.21
CA TYR A 183 -10.01 -1.14 5.70
C TYR A 183 -9.96 -2.62 6.10
N PRO A 184 -10.09 -3.61 5.18
CA PRO A 184 -10.29 -5.00 5.57
C PRO A 184 -9.02 -5.72 6.04
N MET A 185 -7.85 -5.06 5.98
CA MET A 185 -6.53 -5.59 6.34
C MET A 185 -6.30 -7.05 5.90
N PRO A 186 -6.15 -7.32 4.60
CA PRO A 186 -5.76 -8.63 4.13
C PRO A 186 -4.38 -9.02 4.65
N PHE A 187 -4.22 -10.28 5.06
CA PHE A 187 -2.96 -10.75 5.63
C PHE A 187 -2.69 -12.23 5.33
N TYR A 188 -1.41 -12.57 5.24
CA TYR A 188 -0.93 -13.93 5.39
C TYR A 188 -0.60 -14.20 6.85
N ARG A 189 -0.99 -15.35 7.38
CA ARG A 189 -0.46 -15.85 8.65
C ARG A 189 0.88 -16.51 8.39
N LEU A 190 1.87 -16.20 9.22
CA LEU A 190 3.12 -16.97 9.23
C LEU A 190 2.92 -18.18 10.12
N GLU A 191 3.25 -19.36 9.61
CA GLU A 191 3.33 -20.55 10.44
C GLU A 191 4.41 -20.35 11.51
N GLU A 192 4.12 -20.76 12.74
CA GLU A 192 5.13 -20.83 13.79
C GLU A 192 6.16 -21.87 13.36
N ARG A 193 7.36 -21.40 13.02
CA ARG A 193 8.53 -22.27 12.92
C ARG A 193 9.02 -22.69 14.30
#